data_AF-A0ABC8LD87-F1
#
_entry.id   AF-A0ABC8LD87-F1
#
_cell.length_a   1.000
_cell.length_b   1.000
_cell.length_c   1.000
_cell.angle_alpha   90.00
_cell.angle_beta   90.00
_cell.angle_gamma   90.00
#
_symmetry.space_group_name_H-M   'P 1'
#
loop_
_entity.id
_entity.type
_entity.pdbx_description
1 polymer ?
#
loop_
_entity_poly.entity_id
_entity_poly.type
_entity_poly.pdbx_seq_one_letter_code
_entity_poly.pdbx_strand_id
1 'polypeptide(L)'
;MVVAVAAAASTPFSSSSATFTRRRSIRRVSSVPRVSATLSREPSPLLRAAHHTVDSYVKSGMVIGLGSGEASDLAIRYLGHQLRSGSLQDVVGVPMSARSASEAAKFGVPLKHFRDDFQIDFAFHDADAVEEDTLVSVIGRKRTTQEDDYILRQKSIVKAADEAVFMIKDEQYKSGLEGSIPVLVQSLNWLAIAEEIDDLYLGDAEVWRRASVGDAGPLGGDFPIVTSDGHNILDVIFTTPIPSLGNSFYCYHCNLYNVLYCWLIWVDQCGIMQLTWPKAWKILMGWWTMDLLSKPDAQW
;
A
#
# COMPACT_ATOMS: atom_id res chain seq x y z
N MET A 1 12.48 -4.19 -5.34
CA MET A 1 12.04 -2.87 -5.89
C MET A 1 10.56 -2.66 -5.57
N VAL A 2 10.13 -1.46 -5.17
CA VAL A 2 8.71 -1.15 -4.91
C VAL A 2 8.21 -0.20 -5.99
N VAL A 3 7.12 -0.56 -6.66
CA VAL A 3 6.47 0.27 -7.69
C VAL A 3 5.00 0.47 -7.33
N ALA A 4 4.52 1.72 -7.39
CA ALA A 4 3.10 2.02 -7.27
C ALA A 4 2.48 2.09 -8.67
N VAL A 5 1.42 1.33 -8.91
CA VAL A 5 0.63 1.40 -10.15
C VAL A 5 -0.69 2.09 -9.81
N ALA A 6 -0.79 3.37 -10.17
CA ALA A 6 -1.98 4.18 -9.97
C ALA A 6 -3.02 3.95 -11.08
N ALA A 7 -4.26 3.71 -10.66
CA ALA A 7 -5.39 3.50 -11.53
C ALA A 7 -6.01 4.84 -11.98
N ALA A 8 -5.36 5.52 -12.94
CA ALA A 8 -5.82 6.82 -13.43
C ALA A 8 -7.13 6.74 -14.24
N ALA A 9 -8.10 7.60 -13.91
CA ALA A 9 -9.30 7.78 -14.73
C ALA A 9 -8.96 8.58 -15.99
N SER A 10 -9.27 8.06 -17.18
CA SER A 10 -9.19 8.84 -18.42
C SER A 10 -10.18 10.01 -18.39
N THR A 11 -9.67 11.23 -18.60
CA THR A 11 -10.45 12.48 -18.64
C THR A 11 -11.64 12.40 -19.60
N PRO A 12 -12.86 12.87 -19.26
CA PRO A 12 -13.95 12.95 -20.22
C PRO A 12 -13.67 14.07 -21.22
N PHE A 13 -13.79 13.74 -22.51
CA PHE A 13 -13.77 14.68 -23.62
C PHE A 13 -14.88 15.74 -23.45
N SER A 14 -14.53 17.01 -23.62
CA SER A 14 -15.43 18.16 -23.53
C SER A 14 -16.48 18.11 -24.65
N SER A 15 -17.76 17.95 -24.31
CA SER A 15 -18.85 17.97 -25.30
C SER A 15 -19.23 19.40 -25.63
N SER A 16 -18.96 19.82 -26.86
CA SER A 16 -19.44 21.08 -27.42
C SER A 16 -20.96 21.04 -27.65
N SER A 17 -21.66 21.98 -27.03
CA SER A 17 -23.10 22.19 -27.13
C SER A 17 -23.50 22.60 -28.56
N ALA A 18 -24.30 21.77 -29.24
CA ALA A 18 -24.98 22.15 -30.47
C ALA A 18 -26.49 22.30 -30.20
N THR A 19 -26.95 23.54 -30.20
CA THR A 19 -28.35 23.94 -30.08
C THR A 19 -29.11 23.53 -31.34
N PHE A 20 -30.10 22.62 -31.24
CA PHE A 20 -30.98 22.30 -32.37
C PHE A 20 -32.43 22.74 -32.08
N THR A 21 -32.96 23.56 -32.98
CA THR A 21 -34.27 24.17 -32.88
C THR A 21 -35.40 23.22 -33.28
N ARG A 22 -36.53 23.40 -32.59
CA ARG A 22 -37.76 22.61 -32.63
C ARG A 22 -38.51 22.79 -33.95
N ARG A 23 -38.92 21.69 -34.60
CA ARG A 23 -40.09 21.64 -35.50
C ARG A 23 -40.89 20.35 -35.33
N ARG A 24 -42.19 20.51 -35.08
CA ARG A 24 -43.21 19.45 -34.91
C ARG A 24 -43.55 18.80 -36.24
N SER A 25 -43.70 17.47 -36.25
CA SER A 25 -44.62 16.74 -37.13
C SER A 25 -44.89 15.35 -36.56
N ILE A 26 -46.17 15.00 -36.42
CA ILE A 26 -46.71 13.74 -35.88
C ILE A 26 -46.83 12.75 -37.03
N ARG A 27 -46.19 11.57 -36.95
CA ARG A 27 -46.66 10.31 -37.57
C ARG A 27 -46.21 9.11 -36.73
N ARG A 28 -47.18 8.26 -36.37
CA ARG A 28 -47.01 6.97 -35.69
C ARG A 28 -46.45 5.94 -36.69
N VAL A 29 -45.31 5.34 -36.36
CA VAL A 29 -44.95 3.98 -36.79
C VAL A 29 -44.34 3.30 -35.57
N SER A 30 -44.92 2.18 -35.17
CA SER A 30 -44.44 1.32 -34.10
C SER A 30 -43.26 0.48 -34.60
N SER A 31 -42.04 0.99 -34.39
CA SER A 31 -40.83 0.19 -34.41
C SER A 31 -40.25 0.20 -33.00
N VAL A 32 -40.22 -0.96 -32.36
CA VAL A 32 -39.47 -1.15 -31.11
C VAL A 32 -38.00 -0.94 -31.45
N PRO A 33 -37.31 0.06 -30.90
CA PRO A 33 -35.88 0.14 -31.09
C PRO A 33 -35.27 -0.93 -30.18
N ARG A 34 -34.83 -2.04 -30.79
CA ARG A 34 -33.90 -2.96 -30.15
C ARG A 34 -32.56 -2.23 -30.05
N VAL A 35 -32.41 -1.44 -28.99
CA VAL A 35 -31.13 -0.85 -28.63
C VAL A 35 -30.26 -2.00 -28.08
N SER A 36 -29.59 -2.72 -28.98
CA SER A 36 -28.36 -3.42 -28.63
C SER A 36 -27.30 -2.35 -28.42
N ALA A 37 -27.29 -1.75 -27.23
CA ALA A 37 -26.11 -1.07 -26.75
C ALA A 37 -25.15 -2.16 -26.28
N THR A 38 -24.34 -2.69 -27.19
CA THR A 38 -23.00 -3.14 -26.82
C THR A 38 -22.26 -1.89 -26.35
N LEU A 39 -22.49 -1.51 -25.09
CA LEU A 39 -21.55 -0.69 -24.34
C LEU A 39 -20.30 -1.55 -24.23
N SER A 40 -19.36 -1.37 -25.15
CA SER A 40 -17.96 -1.68 -24.90
C SER A 40 -17.53 -0.79 -23.73
N ARG A 41 -17.86 -1.26 -22.52
CA ARG A 41 -17.55 -0.57 -21.28
C ARG A 41 -16.05 -0.72 -21.12
N GLU A 42 -15.34 0.36 -21.40
CA GLU A 42 -13.89 0.43 -21.19
C GLU A 42 -13.53 -0.19 -19.84
N PRO A 43 -12.52 -1.08 -19.78
CA PRO A 43 -12.15 -1.72 -18.54
C PRO A 43 -11.83 -0.67 -17.49
N SER A 44 -12.29 -0.86 -16.25
CA SER A 44 -12.08 0.11 -15.18
C SER A 44 -10.58 0.37 -14.99
N PRO A 45 -10.18 1.57 -14.54
CA PRO A 45 -8.76 1.87 -14.29
C PRO A 45 -8.07 0.81 -13.41
N LEU A 46 -8.80 0.33 -12.41
CA LEU A 46 -8.32 -0.68 -11.46
C LEU A 46 -8.18 -2.08 -12.10
N LEU A 47 -9.06 -2.43 -13.05
CA LEU A 47 -8.90 -3.63 -13.88
C LEU A 47 -7.67 -3.52 -14.80
N ARG A 48 -7.44 -2.34 -15.40
CA ARG A 48 -6.26 -2.08 -16.23
C ARG A 48 -4.96 -2.20 -15.43
N ALA A 49 -4.92 -1.61 -14.22
CA ALA A 49 -3.77 -1.72 -13.31
C ALA A 49 -3.50 -3.18 -12.90
N ALA A 50 -4.55 -3.94 -12.60
CA ALA A 50 -4.43 -5.37 -12.29
C ALA A 50 -3.87 -6.19 -13.45
N HIS A 51 -4.38 -5.99 -14.67
CA HIS A 51 -3.87 -6.66 -15.87
C HIS A 51 -2.41 -6.28 -16.15
N HIS A 52 -2.10 -4.99 -16.13
CA HIS A 52 -0.74 -4.48 -16.32
C HIS A 52 0.24 -5.09 -15.29
N THR A 53 -0.17 -5.18 -14.02
CA THR A 53 0.66 -5.79 -12.97
C THR A 53 1.01 -7.24 -13.29
N VAL A 54 0.04 -8.04 -13.76
CA VAL A 54 0.31 -9.43 -14.14
C VAL A 54 1.14 -9.50 -15.42
N ASP A 55 0.78 -8.76 -16.47
CA ASP A 55 1.44 -8.83 -17.78
C ASP A 55 2.90 -8.33 -17.75
N SER A 56 3.21 -7.34 -16.91
CA SER A 56 4.54 -6.73 -16.87
C SER A 56 5.50 -7.44 -15.92
N TYR A 57 5.01 -7.99 -14.80
CA TYR A 57 5.87 -8.46 -13.71
C TYR A 57 5.84 -9.98 -13.53
N VAL A 58 4.75 -10.66 -13.91
CA VAL A 58 4.61 -12.10 -13.71
C VAL A 58 5.21 -12.88 -14.87
N LYS A 59 6.05 -13.86 -14.55
CA LYS A 59 6.66 -14.81 -15.49
C LYS A 59 6.38 -16.23 -15.05
N SER A 60 6.38 -17.15 -16.02
CA SER A 60 6.25 -18.58 -15.74
C SER A 60 7.34 -19.06 -14.76
N GLY A 61 6.98 -19.97 -13.86
CA GLY A 61 7.88 -20.51 -12.83
C GLY A 61 7.99 -19.68 -11.55
N MET A 62 7.39 -18.49 -11.47
CA MET A 62 7.49 -17.62 -10.30
C MET A 62 6.64 -18.08 -9.11
N VAL A 63 7.15 -17.83 -7.91
CA VAL A 63 6.43 -17.83 -6.64
C VAL A 63 5.95 -16.40 -6.35
N ILE A 64 4.63 -16.22 -6.25
CA ILE A 64 4.01 -14.89 -6.17
C ILE A 64 3.28 -14.68 -4.84
N GLY A 65 3.59 -13.61 -4.12
CA GLY A 65 2.78 -13.14 -3.01
C GLY A 65 1.45 -12.55 -3.49
N LEU A 66 0.33 -13.19 -3.14
CA LEU A 66 -1.01 -12.78 -3.55
C LEU A 66 -1.66 -11.91 -2.48
N GLY A 67 -1.63 -10.59 -2.71
CA GLY A 67 -2.18 -9.61 -1.78
C GLY A 67 -3.70 -9.57 -1.74
N SER A 68 -4.23 -8.61 -0.98
CA SER A 68 -5.65 -8.53 -0.65
C SER A 68 -6.21 -7.16 -0.97
N GLY A 69 -7.43 -7.13 -1.52
CA GLY A 69 -8.11 -5.90 -1.91
C GLY A 69 -8.86 -6.04 -3.23
N GLU A 70 -9.47 -4.94 -3.68
CA GLU A 70 -10.24 -4.94 -4.92
C GLU A 70 -9.34 -5.18 -6.15
N ALA A 71 -8.16 -4.55 -6.19
CA ALA A 71 -7.24 -4.68 -7.32
C ALA A 71 -6.53 -6.02 -7.32
N SER A 72 -6.12 -6.47 -6.14
CA SER A 72 -5.51 -7.78 -5.94
C SER A 72 -6.47 -8.91 -6.35
N ASP A 73 -7.76 -8.83 -6.02
CA ASP A 73 -8.75 -9.82 -6.48
C ASP A 73 -8.83 -9.86 -8.02
N LEU A 74 -8.82 -8.71 -8.69
CA LEU A 74 -8.82 -8.66 -10.16
C LEU A 74 -7.52 -9.22 -10.75
N ALA A 75 -6.38 -8.95 -10.13
CA ALA A 75 -5.08 -9.47 -10.57
C ALA A 75 -5.03 -11.00 -10.42
N ILE A 76 -5.53 -11.54 -9.30
CA ILE A 76 -5.65 -12.99 -9.06
C ILE A 76 -6.57 -13.64 -10.10
N ARG A 77 -7.72 -13.03 -10.41
CA ARG A 77 -8.63 -13.51 -11.46
C ARG A 77 -7.96 -13.61 -12.81
N TYR A 78 -7.25 -12.55 -13.19
CA TYR A 78 -6.58 -12.46 -14.47
C TYR A 78 -5.39 -13.43 -14.53
N LEU A 79 -4.59 -13.54 -13.48
CA LEU A 79 -3.54 -14.55 -13.34
C LEU A 79 -4.08 -15.97 -13.53
N GLY A 80 -5.19 -16.30 -12.88
CA GLY A 80 -5.85 -17.59 -13.07
C GLY A 80 -6.33 -17.83 -14.50
N HIS A 81 -6.77 -16.78 -15.21
CA HIS A 81 -7.08 -16.88 -16.64
C HIS A 81 -5.83 -17.17 -17.49
N GLN A 82 -4.73 -16.46 -17.26
CA GLN A 82 -3.46 -16.65 -17.97
C GLN A 82 -2.86 -18.04 -17.75
N LEU A 83 -3.04 -18.62 -16.56
CA LEU A 83 -2.64 -20.01 -16.27
C LEU A 83 -3.52 -21.01 -17.03
N ARG A 84 -4.85 -20.79 -17.06
CA ARG A 84 -5.77 -21.67 -17.80
C ARG A 84 -5.59 -21.60 -19.31
N SER A 85 -5.22 -20.43 -19.86
CA SER A 85 -4.93 -20.27 -21.29
C SER A 85 -3.58 -20.86 -21.70
N GLY A 86 -2.71 -21.17 -20.74
CA GLY A 86 -1.34 -21.63 -20.98
C GLY A 86 -0.35 -20.50 -21.30
N SER A 87 -0.79 -19.25 -21.22
CA SER A 87 0.06 -18.06 -21.41
C SER A 87 1.10 -17.91 -20.29
N LEU A 88 0.74 -18.34 -19.08
CA LEU A 88 1.65 -18.52 -17.95
C LEU A 88 1.62 -19.99 -17.52
N GLN A 89 2.75 -20.50 -17.04
CA GLN A 89 2.92 -21.88 -16.60
C GLN A 89 3.74 -21.92 -15.32
N ASP A 90 3.54 -22.96 -14.50
CA ASP A 90 4.33 -23.22 -13.29
C ASP A 90 4.40 -22.05 -12.29
N VAL A 91 3.41 -21.16 -12.29
CA VAL A 91 3.27 -20.09 -11.29
C VAL A 91 2.56 -20.65 -10.05
N VAL A 92 3.09 -20.32 -8.87
CA VAL A 92 2.50 -20.70 -7.58
C VAL A 92 2.27 -19.46 -6.72
N GLY A 93 1.09 -19.35 -6.14
CA GLY A 93 0.69 -18.24 -5.27
C GLY A 93 0.89 -18.53 -3.78
N VAL A 94 1.34 -17.52 -3.04
CA VAL A 94 1.40 -17.50 -1.57
C VAL A 94 0.38 -16.46 -1.09
N PRO A 95 -0.78 -16.88 -0.54
CA PRO A 95 -1.85 -15.96 -0.19
C PRO A 95 -1.53 -15.19 1.09
N MET A 96 -1.79 -13.88 1.05
CA MET A 96 -1.59 -12.98 2.19
C MET A 96 -2.78 -12.91 3.16
N SER A 97 -4.00 -13.25 2.72
CA SER A 97 -5.18 -13.37 3.60
C SER A 97 -6.11 -14.50 3.21
N ALA A 98 -7.13 -14.77 4.04
CA ALA A 98 -8.19 -15.71 3.69
C ALA A 98 -8.94 -15.28 2.40
N ARG A 99 -9.11 -13.97 2.18
CA ARG A 99 -9.74 -13.44 0.96
C ARG A 99 -8.92 -13.81 -0.28
N SER A 100 -7.61 -13.53 -0.27
CA SER A 100 -6.76 -13.83 -1.42
C SER A 100 -6.58 -15.33 -1.66
N ALA A 101 -6.52 -16.13 -0.60
CA ALA A 101 -6.54 -17.60 -0.69
C ALA A 101 -7.83 -18.12 -1.36
N SER A 102 -8.99 -17.62 -0.92
CA SER A 102 -10.29 -17.98 -1.48
C SER A 102 -10.39 -17.60 -2.97
N GLU A 103 -9.94 -16.39 -3.31
CA GLU A 103 -10.01 -15.91 -4.69
C GLU A 103 -9.07 -16.70 -5.61
N ALA A 104 -7.85 -16.99 -5.15
CA ALA A 104 -6.89 -17.81 -5.89
C ALA A 104 -7.41 -19.22 -6.15
N ALA A 105 -7.97 -19.87 -5.12
CA ALA A 105 -8.59 -21.20 -5.25
C ALA A 105 -9.75 -21.19 -6.26
N LYS A 106 -10.60 -20.16 -6.23
CA LYS A 106 -11.73 -20.01 -7.15
C LYS A 106 -11.31 -19.88 -8.61
N PHE A 107 -10.18 -19.23 -8.88
CA PHE A 107 -9.66 -19.04 -10.24
C PHE A 107 -8.52 -19.99 -10.62
N GLY A 108 -8.29 -21.04 -9.82
CA GLY A 108 -7.37 -22.13 -10.16
C GLY A 108 -5.90 -21.71 -10.18
N VAL A 109 -5.51 -20.72 -9.37
CA VAL A 109 -4.10 -20.41 -9.12
C VAL A 109 -3.56 -21.42 -8.10
N PRO A 110 -2.51 -22.21 -8.42
CA PRO A 110 -1.92 -23.13 -7.46
C PRO A 110 -1.42 -22.40 -6.21
N LEU A 111 -1.68 -22.95 -5.02
CA LEU A 111 -1.34 -22.29 -3.75
C LEU A 111 -0.26 -23.03 -2.98
N LYS A 112 0.58 -22.27 -2.27
CA LYS A 112 1.58 -22.76 -1.32
C LYS A 112 1.48 -22.01 0.00
N HIS A 113 1.70 -22.71 1.11
CA HIS A 113 1.75 -22.07 2.42
C HIS A 113 3.06 -21.29 2.58
N PHE A 114 2.96 -20.04 3.05
CA PHE A 114 4.12 -19.24 3.41
C PHE A 114 4.90 -19.89 4.53
N ARG A 115 6.22 -19.95 4.39
CA ARG A 115 7.18 -20.31 5.43
C ARG A 115 8.33 -19.30 5.36
N ASP A 116 8.95 -19.00 6.50
CA ASP A 116 9.94 -17.91 6.59
C ASP A 116 11.19 -18.12 5.72
N ASP A 117 11.42 -19.35 5.23
CA ASP A 117 12.50 -19.73 4.31
C ASP A 117 12.13 -19.59 2.82
N PHE A 118 10.96 -19.03 2.50
CA PHE A 118 10.53 -18.86 1.11
C PHE A 118 11.16 -17.62 0.49
N GLN A 119 11.84 -17.83 -0.63
CA GLN A 119 12.06 -16.77 -1.59
C GLN A 119 10.76 -16.53 -2.38
N ILE A 120 10.33 -15.27 -2.44
CA ILE A 120 9.17 -14.84 -3.21
C ILE A 120 9.70 -13.96 -4.33
N ASP A 121 9.46 -14.34 -5.59
CA ASP A 121 10.02 -13.60 -6.72
C ASP A 121 9.32 -12.24 -6.89
N PHE A 122 8.00 -12.23 -6.67
CA PHE A 122 7.17 -11.06 -6.89
C PHE A 122 5.98 -11.04 -5.92
N ALA A 123 5.55 -9.86 -5.50
CA ALA A 123 4.31 -9.68 -4.77
C ALA A 123 3.50 -8.51 -5.34
N PHE A 124 2.18 -8.62 -5.27
CA PHE A 124 1.31 -7.47 -5.49
C PHE A 124 0.31 -7.34 -4.35
N HIS A 125 -0.05 -6.11 -3.98
CA HIS A 125 -1.00 -5.84 -2.90
C HIS A 125 -1.71 -4.49 -3.10
N ASP A 126 -2.92 -4.32 -2.59
CA ASP A 126 -3.56 -3.00 -2.54
C ASP A 126 -2.98 -2.20 -1.38
N ALA A 127 -2.61 -0.92 -1.58
CA ALA A 127 -2.25 -0.05 -0.45
C ALA A 127 -3.43 0.85 -0.06
N ASP A 128 -3.50 1.24 1.21
CA ASP A 128 -4.48 2.22 1.69
C ASP A 128 -4.05 3.64 1.34
N ALA A 129 -2.75 3.92 1.40
CA ALA A 129 -2.12 5.15 0.93
C ALA A 129 -0.65 4.89 0.53
N VAL A 130 -0.12 5.67 -0.40
CA VAL A 130 1.29 5.65 -0.80
C VAL A 130 1.80 7.08 -0.89
N GLU A 131 2.92 7.37 -0.23
CA GLU A 131 3.57 8.68 -0.29
C GLU A 131 4.30 8.87 -1.63
N GLU A 132 4.10 10.01 -2.29
CA GLU A 132 4.64 10.30 -3.63
C GLU A 132 6.17 10.26 -3.68
N ASP A 133 6.84 10.87 -2.69
CA ASP A 133 8.29 11.08 -2.73
C ASP A 133 9.09 9.85 -2.27
N THR A 134 8.57 9.12 -1.29
CA THR A 134 9.29 8.02 -0.63
C THR A 134 8.77 6.63 -1.04
N LEU A 135 7.59 6.57 -1.65
CA LEU A 135 6.82 5.34 -1.90
C LEU A 135 6.49 4.55 -0.62
N VAL A 136 6.58 5.18 0.56
CA VAL A 136 6.13 4.58 1.81
C VAL A 136 4.64 4.27 1.68
N SER A 137 4.31 3.01 1.92
CA SER A 137 2.97 2.48 1.69
C SER A 137 2.33 2.08 3.01
N VAL A 138 1.10 2.54 3.23
CA VAL A 138 0.28 2.20 4.40
C VAL A 138 -0.65 1.05 4.02
N ILE A 139 -0.61 -0.03 4.80
CA ILE A 139 -1.53 -1.16 4.66
C ILE A 139 -2.20 -1.47 6.00
N GLY A 140 -3.47 -1.86 5.93
CA GLY A 140 -4.26 -2.22 7.11
C GLY A 140 -4.88 -1.02 7.82
N ARG A 141 -5.02 0.14 7.17
CA ARG A 141 -5.77 1.30 7.68
C ARG A 141 -7.27 1.04 7.68
N LYS A 142 -7.78 0.39 6.62
CA LYS A 142 -9.21 0.09 6.52
C LYS A 142 -9.59 -1.01 7.51
N ARG A 143 -10.52 -0.69 8.39
CA ARG A 143 -11.07 -1.62 9.38
C ARG A 143 -11.98 -2.61 8.70
N THR A 144 -11.51 -3.84 8.54
CA THR A 144 -12.36 -4.98 8.23
C THR A 144 -11.89 -6.12 9.13
N THR A 145 -12.80 -6.65 9.95
CA THR A 145 -12.47 -7.64 10.99
C THR A 145 -11.72 -8.86 10.47
N GLN A 146 -11.89 -9.19 9.19
CA GLN A 146 -11.21 -10.31 8.56
C GLN A 146 -9.78 -9.99 8.12
N GLU A 147 -9.48 -8.79 7.62
CA GLU A 147 -8.15 -8.46 7.10
C GLU A 147 -7.18 -7.97 8.19
N ASP A 148 -7.72 -7.43 9.30
CA ASP A 148 -6.90 -6.96 10.43
C ASP A 148 -5.97 -8.05 10.98
N ASP A 149 -6.43 -9.30 10.97
CA ASP A 149 -5.65 -10.46 11.42
C ASP A 149 -4.44 -10.78 10.54
N TYR A 150 -4.51 -10.38 9.26
CA TYR A 150 -3.51 -10.73 8.26
C TYR A 150 -2.47 -9.64 8.03
N ILE A 151 -2.56 -8.50 8.73
CA ILE A 151 -1.64 -7.37 8.49
C ILE A 151 -0.17 -7.81 8.67
N LEU A 152 0.19 -8.59 9.69
CA LEU A 152 1.56 -9.10 9.83
C LEU A 152 1.99 -10.00 8.67
N ARG A 153 1.09 -10.89 8.23
CA ARG A 153 1.36 -11.83 7.13
C ARG A 153 1.54 -11.09 5.81
N GLN A 154 0.65 -10.16 5.49
CA GLN A 154 0.73 -9.29 4.30
C GLN A 154 2.08 -8.58 4.27
N LYS A 155 2.44 -7.95 5.40
CA LYS A 155 3.70 -7.23 5.59
C LYS A 155 4.93 -8.13 5.41
N SER A 156 4.91 -9.32 5.99
CA SER A 156 6.02 -10.27 5.93
C SER A 156 6.23 -10.80 4.52
N ILE A 157 5.16 -11.12 3.80
CA ILE A 157 5.21 -11.62 2.42
C ILE A 157 5.70 -10.53 1.47
N VAL A 158 5.19 -9.30 1.58
CA VAL A 158 5.68 -8.17 0.76
C VAL A 158 7.17 -7.92 1.00
N LYS A 159 7.62 -8.01 2.26
CA LYS A 159 9.04 -7.84 2.61
C LYS A 159 9.94 -8.98 2.11
N ALA A 160 9.42 -10.20 2.07
CA ALA A 160 10.14 -11.37 1.58
C ALA A 160 10.22 -11.44 0.05
N ALA A 161 9.51 -10.56 -0.66
CA ALA A 161 9.50 -10.53 -2.12
C ALA A 161 10.68 -9.73 -2.69
N ASP A 162 11.32 -10.25 -3.74
CA ASP A 162 12.39 -9.56 -4.46
C ASP A 162 11.87 -8.26 -5.13
N GLU A 163 10.63 -8.30 -5.62
CA GLU A 163 9.91 -7.16 -6.16
C GLU A 163 8.46 -7.10 -5.67
N ALA A 164 7.96 -5.89 -5.41
CA ALA A 164 6.59 -5.68 -4.97
C ALA A 164 5.90 -4.52 -5.73
N VAL A 165 4.65 -4.73 -6.10
CA VAL A 165 3.79 -3.70 -6.71
C VAL A 165 2.62 -3.39 -5.79
N PHE A 166 2.43 -2.12 -5.46
CA PHE A 166 1.21 -1.63 -4.83
C PHE A 166 0.24 -1.09 -5.86
N MET A 167 -0.95 -1.67 -5.93
CA MET A 167 -2.04 -1.19 -6.80
C MET A 167 -2.92 -0.23 -6.03
N ILE A 168 -3.06 0.99 -6.53
CA ILE A 168 -3.76 2.06 -5.82
C ILE A 168 -4.68 2.84 -6.75
N LYS A 169 -5.71 3.47 -6.17
CA LYS A 169 -6.50 4.52 -6.84
C LYS A 169 -5.77 5.86 -6.72
N ASP A 170 -6.06 6.79 -7.61
CA ASP A 170 -5.42 8.11 -7.65
C ASP A 170 -5.51 8.83 -6.29
N GLU A 171 -6.65 8.71 -5.59
CA GLU A 171 -6.85 9.39 -4.31
C GLU A 171 -5.99 8.80 -3.17
N GLN A 172 -5.36 7.65 -3.40
CA GLN A 172 -4.49 6.98 -2.43
C GLN A 172 -3.02 7.31 -2.67
N TYR A 173 -2.68 7.99 -3.76
CA TYR A 173 -1.35 8.56 -3.99
C TYR A 173 -1.30 9.95 -3.34
N LYS A 174 -0.43 10.13 -2.34
CA LYS A 174 -0.47 11.24 -1.39
C LYS A 174 0.85 11.99 -1.34
N SER A 175 0.83 13.31 -1.49
CA SER A 175 2.00 14.17 -1.30
C SER A 175 2.52 14.19 0.15
N GLY A 176 1.69 13.76 1.11
CA GLY A 176 2.10 13.52 2.48
C GLY A 176 1.12 12.57 3.16
N LEU A 177 1.64 11.68 4.03
CA LEU A 177 0.80 10.73 4.73
C LEU A 177 0.18 11.36 5.99
N GLU A 178 -1.13 11.25 6.09
CA GLU A 178 -1.94 11.68 7.25
C GLU A 178 -2.94 10.59 7.65
N GLY A 179 -3.60 10.75 8.80
CA GLY A 179 -4.57 9.81 9.33
C GLY A 179 -3.94 8.61 10.01
N SER A 180 -4.72 7.53 10.17
CA SER A 180 -4.31 6.35 10.92
C SER A 180 -3.16 5.57 10.26
N ILE A 181 -2.12 5.28 11.04
CA ILE A 181 -1.04 4.35 10.73
C ILE A 181 -1.12 3.17 11.70
N PRO A 182 -1.43 1.95 11.22
CA PRO A 182 -1.56 0.78 12.09
C PRO A 182 -0.20 0.22 12.49
N VAL A 183 0.04 0.19 13.80
CA VAL A 183 1.23 -0.37 14.46
C VAL A 183 0.82 -1.63 15.22
N LEU A 184 1.51 -2.74 14.96
CA LEU A 184 1.21 -4.02 15.61
C LEU A 184 2.15 -4.20 16.80
N VAL A 185 1.58 -4.52 17.96
CA VAL A 185 2.33 -4.62 19.23
C VAL A 185 1.93 -5.88 19.98
N GLN A 186 2.87 -6.49 20.70
CA GLN A 186 2.57 -7.69 21.49
C GLN A 186 1.57 -7.41 22.62
N SER A 187 0.74 -8.40 22.95
CA SER A 187 -0.35 -8.23 23.92
C SER A 187 0.09 -7.92 25.35
N LEU A 188 1.21 -8.45 25.81
CA LEU A 188 1.59 -8.37 27.23
C LEU A 188 1.96 -6.96 27.71
N ASN A 189 2.27 -6.01 26.81
CA ASN A 189 2.71 -4.66 27.20
C ASN A 189 2.21 -3.56 26.26
N TRP A 190 1.09 -3.78 25.58
CA TRP A 190 0.60 -2.85 24.55
C TRP A 190 0.31 -1.45 25.08
N LEU A 191 -0.12 -1.32 26.35
CA LEU A 191 -0.48 -0.03 26.94
C LEU A 191 0.76 0.86 27.16
N ALA A 192 1.83 0.31 27.72
CA ALA A 192 3.08 1.05 27.88
C ALA A 192 3.67 1.46 26.52
N ILE A 193 3.58 0.59 25.51
CA ILE A 193 4.00 0.91 24.15
C ILE A 193 3.11 2.02 23.55
N ALA A 194 1.80 2.00 23.82
CA ALA A 194 0.90 3.05 23.37
C ALA A 194 1.25 4.41 24.00
N GLU A 195 1.55 4.44 25.31
CA GLU A 195 2.01 5.64 26.02
C GLU A 195 3.34 6.16 25.43
N GLU A 196 4.32 5.28 25.17
CA GLU A 196 5.60 5.67 24.54
C GLU A 196 5.41 6.28 23.14
N ILE A 197 4.47 5.75 22.35
CA ILE A 197 4.17 6.31 21.02
C ILE A 197 3.44 7.65 21.14
N ASP A 198 2.49 7.77 22.08
CA ASP A 198 1.74 9.01 22.32
C ASP A 198 2.67 10.15 22.75
N ASP A 199 3.62 9.86 23.66
CA ASP A 199 4.64 10.80 24.09
C ASP A 199 5.57 11.24 22.93
N LEU A 200 5.89 10.34 22.00
CA LEU A 200 6.76 10.64 20.85
C LEU A 200 6.10 11.60 19.86
N TYR A 201 4.77 11.55 19.74
CA TYR A 201 3.98 12.35 18.80
C TYR A 201 3.02 13.30 19.52
N LEU A 202 3.39 13.74 20.73
CA LEU A 202 2.52 14.54 21.59
C LEU A 202 2.08 15.83 20.89
N GLY A 203 0.77 15.96 20.67
CA GLY A 203 0.15 17.10 19.99
C GLY A 203 0.04 16.96 18.46
N ASP A 204 0.69 15.96 17.86
CA ASP A 204 0.67 15.69 16.42
C ASP A 204 -0.22 14.50 16.06
N ALA A 205 -0.31 13.50 16.94
CA ALA A 205 -1.11 12.30 16.75
C ALA A 205 -1.85 11.86 18.02
N GLU A 206 -2.92 11.08 17.83
CA GLU A 206 -3.58 10.34 18.89
C GLU A 206 -3.31 8.84 18.72
N VAL A 207 -3.09 8.11 19.82
CA VAL A 207 -2.87 6.65 19.78
C VAL A 207 -4.09 5.89 20.29
N TRP A 208 -4.76 5.18 19.40
CA TRP A 208 -5.97 4.41 19.74
C TRP A 208 -5.75 2.93 19.51
N ARG A 209 -6.03 2.09 20.51
CA ARG A 209 -6.15 0.64 20.27
C ARG A 209 -7.35 0.36 19.36
N ARG A 210 -7.17 -0.46 18.34
CA ARG A 210 -8.21 -0.76 17.37
C ARG A 210 -9.31 -1.64 18.00
N ALA A 211 -10.56 -1.29 17.72
CA ALA A 211 -11.72 -2.09 18.06
C ALA A 211 -12.07 -3.04 16.90
N SER A 212 -12.53 -4.24 17.23
CA SER A 212 -13.12 -5.18 16.26
C SER A 212 -14.53 -4.76 15.84
N VAL A 213 -15.27 -4.09 16.73
CA VAL A 213 -16.62 -3.56 16.48
C VAL A 213 -16.87 -2.35 17.37
N GLY A 214 -17.71 -1.43 16.88
CA GLY A 214 -18.09 -0.23 17.60
C GLY A 214 -17.05 0.88 17.55
N ASP A 215 -17.25 1.89 18.38
CA ASP A 215 -16.35 3.03 18.47
C ASP A 215 -15.09 2.63 19.24
N ALA A 216 -13.95 2.89 18.62
CA ALA A 216 -12.67 2.77 19.30
C ALA A 216 -12.43 4.05 20.11
N GLY A 217 -11.90 3.90 21.32
CA GLY A 217 -11.19 4.97 22.03
C GLY A 217 -9.74 4.55 22.27
N PRO A 218 -8.98 5.27 23.11
CA PRO A 218 -7.58 4.94 23.41
C PRO A 218 -7.37 3.48 23.83
N LEU A 219 -8.33 2.91 24.57
CA LEU A 219 -8.29 1.53 25.07
C LEU A 219 -8.90 0.47 24.15
N GLY A 220 -9.46 0.87 23.00
CA GLY A 220 -10.09 -0.03 22.02
C GLY A 220 -11.55 -0.39 22.28
N GLY A 221 -12.21 0.35 23.18
CA GLY A 221 -13.63 0.17 23.50
C GLY A 221 -13.92 -1.16 24.20
N ASP A 222 -15.16 -1.62 24.08
CA ASP A 222 -15.62 -2.87 24.72
C ASP A 222 -15.06 -4.13 24.04
N PHE A 223 -14.71 -4.03 22.75
CA PHE A 223 -14.32 -5.16 21.91
C PHE A 223 -13.00 -4.89 21.16
N PRO A 224 -11.87 -4.72 21.87
CA PRO A 224 -10.58 -4.50 21.23
C PRO A 224 -10.19 -5.70 20.37
N ILE A 225 -9.53 -5.46 19.24
CA ILE A 225 -9.00 -6.53 18.41
C ILE A 225 -7.69 -7.07 18.99
N VAL A 226 -7.57 -8.39 18.98
CA VAL A 226 -6.31 -9.10 19.19
C VAL A 226 -6.18 -10.10 18.05
N THR A 227 -5.07 -10.05 17.31
CA THR A 227 -4.84 -10.96 16.19
C THR A 227 -4.66 -12.40 16.70
N SER A 228 -4.80 -13.37 15.82
CA SER A 228 -4.56 -14.79 16.06
C SER A 228 -3.12 -15.06 16.49
N ASP A 229 -2.18 -14.24 16.04
CA ASP A 229 -0.77 -14.23 16.47
C ASP A 229 -0.55 -13.50 17.82
N GLY A 230 -1.60 -13.01 18.48
CA GLY A 230 -1.53 -12.39 19.80
C GLY A 230 -1.07 -10.93 19.82
N HIS A 231 -1.29 -10.18 18.73
CA HIS A 231 -0.92 -8.76 18.64
C HIS A 231 -2.14 -7.85 18.81
N ASN A 232 -1.92 -6.68 19.40
CA ASN A 232 -2.84 -5.55 19.30
C ASN A 232 -2.47 -4.70 18.10
N ILE A 233 -3.47 -4.00 17.57
CA ILE A 233 -3.27 -2.96 16.55
C ILE A 233 -3.50 -1.62 17.23
N LEU A 234 -2.47 -0.76 17.22
CA LEU A 234 -2.55 0.62 17.64
C LEU A 234 -2.64 1.49 16.38
N ASP A 235 -3.73 2.22 16.24
CA ASP A 235 -3.90 3.25 15.22
C ASP A 235 -3.25 4.54 15.73
N VAL A 236 -2.11 4.91 15.15
CA VAL A 236 -1.48 6.22 15.39
C VAL A 236 -2.09 7.20 14.38
N ILE A 237 -2.94 8.11 14.86
CA ILE A 237 -3.82 8.93 14.03
C ILE A 237 -3.25 10.33 13.96
N PHE A 238 -2.59 10.65 12.85
CA PHE A 238 -2.05 11.99 12.60
C PHE A 238 -3.13 12.94 12.08
N THR A 239 -3.22 14.12 12.68
CA THR A 239 -4.18 15.17 12.28
C THR A 239 -3.63 16.13 11.23
N THR A 240 -2.30 16.11 11.03
CA THR A 240 -1.61 16.83 9.97
C THR A 240 -0.68 15.88 9.22
N PRO A 241 -0.30 16.19 7.96
CA PRO A 241 0.65 15.37 7.22
C PRO A 241 1.96 15.21 7.98
N ILE A 242 2.46 13.97 8.07
CA ILE A 242 3.70 13.64 8.77
C ILE A 242 4.86 14.34 8.05
N PRO A 243 5.61 15.24 8.70
CA PRO A 243 6.75 15.90 8.07
C PRO A 243 7.85 14.87 7.79
N SER A 244 7.95 14.43 6.55
CA SER A 244 8.92 13.44 6.05
C SER A 244 9.04 12.17 6.91
N LEU A 245 8.24 11.15 6.62
CA LEU A 245 8.36 9.82 7.25
C LEU A 245 9.78 9.25 7.19
N GLY A 246 10.53 9.57 6.14
CA GLY A 246 11.92 9.12 5.95
C GLY A 246 12.93 9.60 7.01
N ASN A 247 12.67 10.69 7.74
CA ASN A 247 13.60 11.26 8.73
C ASN A 247 13.07 11.20 10.18
N SER A 248 11.76 11.27 10.39
CA SER A 248 11.16 11.39 11.73
C SER A 248 11.02 10.06 12.48
N PHE A 249 11.23 8.93 11.80
CA PHE A 249 11.08 7.58 12.37
C PHE A 249 12.40 6.80 12.43
N TYR A 250 13.55 7.47 12.25
CA TYR A 250 14.83 6.94 12.75
C TYR A 250 14.72 6.84 14.27
N CYS A 251 14.21 5.71 14.75
CA CYS A 251 14.03 5.45 16.16
C CYS A 251 15.39 5.54 16.85
N TYR A 252 15.63 6.62 17.58
CA TYR A 252 16.85 6.90 18.33
C TYR A 252 17.07 5.94 19.52
N HIS A 253 16.23 4.91 19.69
CA HIS A 253 16.25 4.01 20.85
C HIS A 253 15.73 2.59 20.53
N CYS A 254 16.25 1.95 19.47
CA CYS A 254 16.13 0.49 19.34
C CYS A 254 17.04 -0.22 20.36
N ASN A 255 16.69 -0.10 21.64
CA ASN A 255 17.23 -0.90 22.75
C ASN A 255 16.14 -1.25 23.79
N LEU A 256 14.87 -1.25 23.38
CA LEU A 256 13.77 -1.79 24.16
C LEU A 256 13.34 -3.13 23.56
N TYR A 257 13.68 -4.18 24.28
CA TYR A 257 13.30 -5.56 23.99
C TYR A 257 11.77 -5.67 23.85
N ASN A 258 11.31 -6.30 22.77
CA ASN A 258 9.92 -6.71 22.42
C ASN A 258 9.02 -5.79 21.57
N VAL A 259 9.54 -4.77 20.86
CA VAL A 259 8.78 -4.10 19.79
C VAL A 259 8.94 -4.85 18.46
N LEU A 260 8.17 -5.92 18.25
CA LEU A 260 8.02 -6.50 16.92
C LEU A 260 7.09 -5.61 16.09
N TYR A 261 7.69 -4.88 15.14
CA TYR A 261 7.07 -4.19 14.01
C TYR A 261 6.45 -2.80 14.27
N CYS A 262 7.28 -1.86 14.72
CA CYS A 262 7.10 -0.45 14.35
C CYS A 262 7.53 -0.26 12.87
N TRP A 263 6.74 0.47 12.10
CA TRP A 263 6.84 0.53 10.65
C TRP A 263 7.83 1.59 10.14
N LEU A 264 8.91 1.12 9.52
CA LEU A 264 9.42 1.66 8.25
C LEU A 264 10.25 0.57 7.56
N ILE A 265 9.85 0.21 6.35
CA ILE A 265 10.65 -0.64 5.46
C ILE A 265 11.61 0.30 4.72
N TRP A 266 12.87 0.35 5.16
CA TRP A 266 14.03 0.28 4.26
C TRP A 266 15.33 -0.07 5.02
N VAL A 267 15.99 -1.14 4.59
CA VAL A 267 17.43 -1.39 4.75
C VAL A 267 17.90 -1.92 3.40
N ASP A 268 18.83 -1.21 2.76
CA ASP A 268 19.75 -1.82 1.80
C ASP A 268 21.08 -2.09 2.52
N GLN A 269 21.66 -3.26 2.30
CA GLN A 269 22.99 -3.62 2.83
C GLN A 269 24.10 -3.15 1.89
N CYS A 270 25.12 -2.50 2.44
CA CYS A 270 26.51 -2.74 2.03
C CYS A 270 27.44 -2.46 3.22
N GLY A 271 28.18 -3.48 3.67
CA GLY A 271 28.99 -3.44 4.89
C GLY A 271 30.27 -2.61 4.75
N ILE A 272 30.68 -1.98 5.86
CA ILE A 272 32.06 -1.93 6.35
C ILE A 272 32.02 -1.80 7.87
N MET A 273 32.69 -2.77 8.49
CA MET A 273 33.33 -2.85 9.80
C MET A 273 33.51 -1.54 10.60
N GLN A 274 33.25 -1.67 11.92
CA GLN A 274 34.03 -1.11 13.04
C GLN A 274 33.76 0.32 13.57
N LEU A 275 33.60 0.35 14.91
CA LEU A 275 34.11 1.32 15.91
C LEU A 275 33.17 2.42 16.48
N THR A 276 32.75 2.16 17.72
CA THR A 276 32.80 3.05 18.91
C THR A 276 32.46 4.55 18.77
N TRP A 277 31.44 4.99 19.51
CA TRP A 277 31.33 6.35 20.07
C TRP A 277 32.52 6.66 21.01
N PRO A 278 32.85 7.94 21.37
CA PRO A 278 32.10 9.20 21.17
C PRO A 278 32.94 10.39 20.62
N LYS A 279 32.28 11.40 20.04
CA LYS A 279 32.68 12.84 20.05
C LYS A 279 31.67 13.70 19.25
N ALA A 280 30.51 13.97 19.82
CA ALA A 280 29.62 15.04 19.37
C ALA A 280 29.69 16.20 20.38
N TRP A 281 30.84 16.87 20.38
CA TRP A 281 30.96 18.24 20.88
C TRP A 281 31.91 18.96 19.93
N LYS A 282 31.35 19.64 18.93
CA LYS A 282 31.94 20.79 18.27
C LYS A 282 30.96 21.37 17.24
N ILE A 283 30.52 22.60 17.54
CA ILE A 283 30.26 23.70 16.60
C ILE A 283 28.88 23.60 15.90
N LEU A 284 27.80 24.36 16.15
CA LEU A 284 27.58 25.73 16.65
C LEU A 284 28.61 26.77 16.20
N MET A 285 28.15 27.63 15.29
CA MET A 285 28.76 28.85 14.73
C MET A 285 29.50 28.68 13.39
N GLY A 286 28.88 29.20 12.34
CA GLY A 286 29.44 30.41 11.72
C GLY A 286 29.95 30.33 10.28
N TRP A 287 29.33 31.17 9.43
CA TRP A 287 29.94 32.07 8.43
C TRP A 287 30.65 31.48 7.19
N TRP A 288 30.08 31.83 6.02
CA TRP A 288 30.70 32.37 4.80
C TRP A 288 32.13 31.97 4.40
N THR A 289 32.26 31.42 3.19
CA THR A 289 33.14 31.86 2.06
C THR A 289 32.94 30.88 0.90
N MET A 290 32.31 31.27 -0.22
CA MET A 290 32.85 31.90 -1.44
C MET A 290 33.89 31.08 -2.22
N ASP A 291 33.55 30.92 -3.52
CA ASP A 291 34.40 30.78 -4.71
C ASP A 291 35.15 29.46 -4.94
N LEU A 292 35.29 28.92 -6.15
CA LEU A 292 34.94 29.31 -7.53
C LEU A 292 35.23 28.08 -8.41
N LEU A 293 34.55 27.98 -9.57
CA LEU A 293 34.95 27.37 -10.86
C LEU A 293 33.67 26.85 -11.54
N SER A 294 33.33 27.12 -12.80
CA SER A 294 33.80 28.00 -13.88
C SER A 294 32.90 27.63 -15.07
N LYS A 295 32.37 28.59 -15.84
CA LYS A 295 32.06 28.45 -17.29
C LYS A 295 31.46 29.77 -17.85
N PRO A 296 31.47 30.00 -19.18
CA PRO A 296 32.29 31.05 -19.77
C PRO A 296 31.50 32.11 -20.57
N ASP A 297 32.21 33.20 -20.87
CA ASP A 297 32.13 34.09 -22.04
C ASP A 297 30.81 34.23 -22.82
N ALA A 298 30.22 35.42 -22.71
CA ALA A 298 29.49 36.06 -23.79
C ALA A 298 29.90 37.55 -23.87
N GLN A 299 30.41 37.92 -25.04
CA GLN A 299 30.82 39.26 -25.43
C GLN A 299 29.66 39.99 -26.15
N TRP A 300 29.52 41.27 -25.78
CA TRP A 300 28.75 42.39 -26.37
C TRP A 300 27.22 42.35 -26.29
#